data_AF-A0A973H0F7-F1
#
_entry.id   AF-A0A973H0F7-F1
#
_cell.length_a   1.000
_cell.length_b   1.000
_cell.length_c   1.000
_cell.angle_alpha   90.00
_cell.angle_beta   90.00
_cell.angle_gamma   90.00
#
_symmetry.space_group_name_H-M   'P 1'
#
loop_
_entity.id
_entity.type
_entity.pdbx_description
1 polymer ?
#
loop_
_entity_poly.entity_id
_entity_poly.type
_entity_poly.pdbx_seq_one_letter_code
_entity_poly.pdbx_strand_id
1 'polypeptide(L)'
;MELRSVEELMDLLYACRDPHGLRTAALLRRGRPADKELQVAGLVQDIGQVLCPGDEAHRHERAAEAVRPLLGERVHRLVRREGPAGDDDLLRLRLAQEESRAAAFDAGVLEDWRTVLELLAARNSRLGAVD
;
A
#
# COMPACT_ATOMS: atom_id res chain seq x y z
N MET A 1 -1.63 15.96 2.50
CA MET A 1 -2.46 15.35 3.56
C MET A 1 -1.66 14.17 4.10
N GLU A 2 -1.59 14.04 5.40
CA GLU A 2 -0.92 12.93 6.10
C GLU A 2 -1.97 12.13 6.86
N LEU A 3 -1.87 10.80 6.82
CA LEU A 3 -2.79 9.91 7.52
C LEU A 3 -2.37 9.75 8.97
N ARG A 4 -3.33 9.93 9.88
CA ARG A 4 -3.12 9.90 11.34
C ARG A 4 -3.69 8.63 11.99
N SER A 5 -4.53 7.87 11.28
CA SER A 5 -5.09 6.63 11.80
C SER A 5 -5.34 5.59 10.70
N VAL A 6 -5.50 4.34 11.12
CA VAL A 6 -5.95 3.26 10.21
C VAL A 6 -7.37 3.51 9.73
N GLU A 7 -8.22 4.15 10.54
CA GLU A 7 -9.59 4.51 10.13
C GLU A 7 -9.59 5.47 8.94
N GLU A 8 -8.80 6.56 8.99
CA GLU A 8 -8.65 7.48 7.86
C GLU A 8 -8.11 6.78 6.60
N LEU A 9 -7.19 5.82 6.77
CA LEU A 9 -6.67 5.02 5.67
C LEU A 9 -7.73 4.07 5.09
N MET A 10 -8.53 3.42 5.93
CA MET A 10 -9.61 2.54 5.50
C MET A 10 -10.66 3.32 4.71
N ASP A 11 -11.03 4.51 5.18
CA ASP A 11 -11.97 5.39 4.47
C ASP A 11 -11.47 5.75 3.06
N LEU A 12 -10.18 6.06 2.92
CA LEU A 12 -9.57 6.28 1.60
C LEU A 12 -9.56 5.03 0.73
N LEU A 13 -9.26 3.86 1.30
CA LEU A 13 -9.26 2.60 0.57
C LEU A 13 -10.67 2.21 0.10
N TYR A 14 -11.71 2.48 0.90
CA TYR A 14 -13.10 2.32 0.50
C TYR A 14 -13.54 3.34 -0.57
N ALA A 15 -12.92 4.52 -0.61
CA ALA A 15 -13.18 5.53 -1.65
C ALA A 15 -12.52 5.19 -3.01
N CYS A 16 -11.55 4.27 -3.05
CA CYS A 16 -10.97 3.79 -4.30
C CYS A 16 -12.00 3.05 -5.15
N ARG A 17 -12.12 3.44 -6.44
CA ARG A 17 -13.11 2.86 -7.36
C ARG A 17 -12.71 1.51 -7.95
N ASP A 18 -11.42 1.18 -7.96
CA ASP A 18 -10.89 -0.05 -8.53
C ASP A 18 -10.32 -0.96 -7.42
N PRO A 19 -10.77 -2.24 -7.32
CA PRO A 19 -10.19 -3.22 -6.41
C PRO A 19 -8.76 -3.67 -6.79
N HIS A 20 -8.11 -3.03 -7.77
CA HIS A 20 -6.75 -3.32 -8.21
C HIS A 20 -5.72 -3.34 -7.08
N GLY A 21 -5.79 -2.40 -6.12
CA GLY A 21 -4.94 -2.41 -4.93
C GLY A 21 -5.16 -3.67 -4.07
N LEU A 22 -6.42 -4.05 -3.84
CA LEU A 22 -6.79 -5.25 -3.09
C LEU A 22 -6.31 -6.54 -3.79
N ARG A 23 -6.49 -6.63 -5.11
CA ARG A 23 -5.98 -7.75 -5.93
C ARG A 23 -4.46 -7.83 -5.89
N THR A 24 -3.77 -6.70 -6.01
CA THR A 24 -2.30 -6.63 -5.91
C THR A 24 -1.84 -7.14 -4.55
N ALA A 25 -2.46 -6.68 -3.47
CA ALA A 25 -2.15 -7.10 -2.11
C ALA A 25 -2.39 -8.61 -1.91
N ALA A 26 -3.47 -9.16 -2.47
CA ALA A 26 -3.77 -10.60 -2.40
C ALA A 26 -2.73 -11.46 -3.14
N LEU A 27 -2.27 -11.03 -4.32
CA LEU A 27 -1.18 -11.71 -5.06
C LEU A 27 0.12 -11.69 -4.25
N LEU A 28 0.49 -10.54 -3.70
CA LEU A 28 1.68 -10.41 -2.85
C LEU A 28 1.57 -11.27 -1.59
N ARG A 29 0.37 -11.41 -1.00
CA ARG A 29 0.14 -12.27 0.16
C ARG A 29 0.36 -13.74 -0.17
N ARG A 30 0.02 -14.18 -1.40
CA ARG A 30 0.27 -15.55 -1.87
C ARG A 30 1.76 -15.79 -2.14
N GLY A 31 2.45 -14.86 -2.79
CA GLY A 31 3.87 -15.01 -3.16
C GLY A 31 4.87 -14.72 -2.03
N ARG A 32 4.51 -13.84 -1.09
CA ARG A 32 5.36 -13.38 0.03
C ARG A 32 4.54 -13.28 1.32
N PRO A 33 4.05 -14.40 1.88
CA PRO A 33 3.09 -14.39 2.99
C PRO A 33 3.62 -13.73 4.27
N ALA A 34 4.92 -13.81 4.55
CA ALA A 34 5.54 -13.20 5.72
C ALA A 34 5.74 -11.67 5.59
N ASP A 35 5.69 -11.12 4.37
CA ASP A 35 6.06 -9.73 4.12
C ASP A 35 4.86 -8.80 4.10
N LYS A 36 4.47 -8.31 5.29
CA LYS A 36 3.27 -7.49 5.45
C LYS A 36 3.41 -6.10 4.85
N GLU A 37 4.58 -5.48 4.95
CA GLU A 37 4.81 -4.14 4.38
C GLU A 37 4.78 -4.18 2.85
N LEU A 38 5.30 -5.22 2.20
CA LEU A 38 5.16 -5.38 0.75
C LEU A 38 3.70 -5.58 0.33
N GLN A 39 2.96 -6.44 1.03
CA GLN A 39 1.53 -6.65 0.77
C GLN A 39 0.73 -5.34 0.92
N VAL A 40 0.99 -4.58 1.99
CA VAL A 40 0.33 -3.31 2.25
C VAL A 40 0.75 -2.23 1.26
N ALA A 41 2.00 -2.19 0.79
CA ALA A 41 2.40 -1.29 -0.28
C ALA A 41 1.57 -1.51 -1.56
N GLY A 42 1.27 -2.78 -1.90
CA GLY A 42 0.35 -3.11 -2.99
C GLY A 42 -1.10 -2.68 -2.71
N LEU A 43 -1.56 -2.77 -1.47
CA LEU A 43 -2.92 -2.37 -1.08
C LEU A 43 -3.13 -0.86 -1.25
N VAL A 44 -2.17 -0.05 -0.79
CA VAL A 44 -2.33 1.42 -0.66
C VAL A 44 -1.84 2.20 -1.87
N GLN A 45 -1.22 1.55 -2.87
CA GLN A 45 -0.64 2.22 -4.04
C GLN A 45 -1.65 3.10 -4.83
N ASP A 46 -2.93 2.73 -4.79
CA ASP A 46 -3.98 3.35 -5.60
C ASP A 46 -4.71 4.50 -4.88
N ILE A 47 -4.46 4.73 -3.59
CA ILE A 47 -5.10 5.85 -2.85
C ILE A 47 -4.68 7.21 -3.42
N GLY A 48 -3.54 7.28 -4.13
CA GLY A 48 -3.11 8.48 -4.84
C GLY A 48 -4.11 8.95 -5.90
N GLN A 49 -4.93 8.05 -6.45
CA GLN A 49 -6.00 8.40 -7.39
C GLN A 49 -7.12 9.22 -6.71
N VAL A 50 -7.38 8.93 -5.43
CA VAL A 50 -8.38 9.64 -4.61
C VAL A 50 -7.81 10.97 -4.10
N LEU A 51 -6.54 10.96 -3.68
CA LEU A 51 -5.88 12.14 -3.12
C LEU A 51 -5.58 13.24 -4.16
N CYS A 52 -5.34 12.86 -5.42
CA CYS A 52 -4.96 13.78 -6.49
C CYS A 52 -5.71 13.46 -7.79
N PRO A 53 -7.03 13.74 -7.84
CA PRO A 53 -7.82 13.46 -9.03
C PRO A 53 -7.32 14.31 -10.21
N GLY A 54 -6.92 13.64 -11.30
CA GLY A 54 -6.45 14.28 -12.54
C GLY A 54 -4.96 14.61 -12.62
N ASP A 55 -4.19 14.42 -11.54
CA ASP A 55 -2.73 14.58 -11.54
C ASP A 55 -2.04 13.21 -11.47
N GLU A 56 -1.93 12.57 -12.63
CA GLU A 56 -1.40 11.22 -12.73
C GLU A 56 0.07 11.11 -12.36
N ALA A 57 0.85 12.17 -12.60
CA ALA A 57 2.30 12.19 -12.45
C ALA A 57 2.71 12.09 -10.97
N HIS A 58 1.94 12.68 -10.07
CA HIS A 58 2.27 12.75 -8.64
C HIS A 58 1.53 11.71 -7.78
N ARG A 59 0.73 10.79 -8.37
CA ARG A 59 -0.08 9.84 -7.58
C ARG A 59 0.76 8.98 -6.63
N HIS A 60 1.90 8.47 -7.10
CA HIS A 60 2.78 7.63 -6.28
C HIS A 60 3.43 8.41 -5.15
N GLU A 61 3.92 9.61 -5.44
CA GLU A 61 4.49 10.50 -4.42
C GLU A 61 3.43 10.86 -3.36
N ARG A 62 2.23 11.25 -3.80
CA ARG A 62 1.15 11.67 -2.90
C ARG A 62 0.63 10.53 -2.03
N ALA A 63 0.51 9.33 -2.58
CA ALA A 63 0.19 8.14 -1.80
C ALA A 63 1.30 7.84 -0.79
N ALA A 64 2.57 7.88 -1.22
CA ALA A 64 3.71 7.58 -0.37
C ALA A 64 3.87 8.56 0.79
N GLU A 65 3.70 9.87 0.55
CA GLU A 65 3.73 10.89 1.59
C GLU A 65 2.55 10.73 2.56
N ALA A 66 1.35 10.43 2.05
CA ALA A 66 0.17 10.26 2.89
C ALA A 66 0.30 9.09 3.88
N VAL A 67 0.89 7.96 3.45
CA VAL A 67 1.01 6.77 4.29
C VAL A 67 2.25 6.74 5.18
N ARG A 68 3.28 7.55 4.89
CA ARG A 68 4.57 7.50 5.59
C ARG A 68 4.45 7.64 7.11
N PRO A 69 3.69 8.60 7.67
CA PRO A 69 3.58 8.76 9.12
C PRO A 69 2.91 7.56 9.81
N LEU A 70 2.03 6.86 9.09
CA LEU A 70 1.28 5.73 9.63
C LEU A 70 2.02 4.40 9.43
N LEU A 71 2.54 4.14 8.24
CA LEU A 71 3.03 2.82 7.82
C LEU A 71 4.55 2.70 7.75
N GLY A 72 5.27 3.81 7.93
CA GLY A 72 6.72 3.84 8.03
C GLY A 72 7.47 3.86 6.69
N GLU A 73 8.80 3.93 6.81
CA GLU A 73 9.71 4.29 5.72
C GLU A 73 9.80 3.23 4.61
N ARG A 74 9.70 1.93 4.94
CA ARG A 74 9.73 0.88 3.90
C ARG A 74 8.49 0.93 3.02
N VAL A 75 7.30 1.09 3.59
CA VAL A 75 6.06 1.23 2.82
C VAL A 75 6.10 2.51 1.99
N HIS A 76 6.58 3.62 2.56
CA HIS A 76 6.80 4.87 1.83
C HIS A 76 7.64 4.65 0.56
N ARG A 77 8.83 4.06 0.67
CA ARG A 77 9.72 3.82 -0.47
C ARG A 77 9.11 2.90 -1.52
N LEU A 78 8.43 1.84 -1.11
CA LEU A 78 7.76 0.91 -2.03
C LEU A 78 6.64 1.60 -2.83
N VAL A 79 5.80 2.40 -2.15
CA VAL A 79 4.70 3.14 -2.79
C VAL A 79 5.22 4.25 -3.71
N ARG A 80 6.31 4.91 -3.31
CA ARG A 80 7.03 5.91 -4.11
C ARG A 80 7.78 5.29 -5.31
N ARG A 81 7.94 3.96 -5.31
CA ARG A 81 8.74 3.18 -6.26
C ARG A 81 10.22 3.56 -6.26
N GLU A 82 10.75 3.81 -5.08
CA GLU A 82 12.13 4.24 -4.86
C GLU A 82 12.99 3.09 -4.33
N GLY A 83 14.06 2.77 -5.05
CA GLY A 83 15.00 1.72 -4.70
C GLY A 83 16.09 1.55 -5.75
N PRO A 84 17.15 0.77 -5.45
CA PRO A 84 18.22 0.51 -6.38
C PRO A 84 17.74 -0.28 -7.61
N ALA A 85 18.51 -0.21 -8.70
CA ALA A 85 18.28 -1.08 -9.84
C ALA A 85 18.39 -2.55 -9.41
N GLY A 86 17.38 -3.36 -9.74
CA GLY A 86 17.32 -4.76 -9.33
C GLY A 86 16.70 -5.01 -7.95
N ASP A 87 16.05 -4.02 -7.34
CA ASP A 87 15.27 -4.23 -6.11
C ASP A 87 14.16 -5.29 -6.33
N ASP A 88 14.34 -6.41 -5.63
CA ASP A 88 13.52 -7.62 -5.71
C ASP A 88 12.06 -7.38 -5.27
N ASP A 89 11.86 -6.47 -4.30
CA ASP A 89 10.54 -6.12 -3.77
C ASP A 89 9.80 -5.19 -4.72
N LEU A 90 10.49 -4.20 -5.30
CA LEU A 90 9.90 -3.34 -6.34
C LEU A 90 9.54 -4.12 -7.60
N LEU A 91 10.37 -5.10 -7.99
CA LEU A 91 10.07 -6.00 -9.10
C LEU A 91 8.81 -6.83 -8.81
N ARG A 92 8.69 -7.40 -7.61
CA ARG A 92 7.49 -8.15 -7.20
C ARG A 92 6.24 -7.31 -7.16
N LEU A 93 6.34 -6.10 -6.60
CA LEU A 93 5.23 -5.17 -6.56
C LEU A 93 4.74 -4.85 -7.97
N ARG A 94 5.66 -4.59 -8.91
CA ARG A 94 5.32 -4.34 -10.32
C ARG A 94 4.66 -5.55 -10.99
N LEU A 95 5.20 -6.75 -10.82
CA LEU A 95 4.64 -7.96 -11.42
C LEU A 95 3.22 -8.25 -10.89
N ALA A 96 3.01 -8.09 -9.58
CA ALA A 96 1.69 -8.24 -8.98
C ALA A 96 0.68 -7.18 -9.48
N GLN A 97 1.14 -5.94 -9.72
CA GLN A 97 0.31 -4.89 -10.33
C GLN A 97 -0.07 -5.24 -11.78
N GLU A 98 0.84 -5.79 -12.55
CA GLU A 98 0.56 -6.19 -13.94
C GLU A 98 -0.44 -7.35 -13.98
N GLU A 99 -0.25 -8.36 -13.13
CA GLU A 99 -1.13 -9.52 -13.03
C GLU A 99 -2.54 -9.13 -12.51
N SER A 100 -2.64 -8.25 -11.53
CA SER A 100 -3.93 -7.83 -10.96
C SER A 100 -4.85 -7.12 -11.95
N ARG A 101 -4.30 -6.48 -13.01
CA ARG A 101 -5.09 -5.90 -14.11
C ARG A 101 -5.76 -6.93 -14.99
N ALA A 102 -5.09 -8.06 -15.24
CA ALA A 102 -5.60 -9.13 -16.09
C ALA A 102 -6.46 -10.14 -15.32
N ALA A 103 -6.24 -10.27 -14.02
CA ALA A 103 -6.81 -11.35 -13.23
C ALA A 103 -8.24 -11.03 -12.71
N ALA A 104 -9.18 -11.92 -13.04
CA ALA A 104 -10.50 -12.00 -12.41
C ALA A 104 -10.45 -13.10 -11.34
N PHE A 105 -10.05 -12.72 -10.12
CA PHE A 105 -10.10 -13.62 -8.96
C PHE A 105 -10.63 -12.88 -7.74
N ASP A 106 -11.20 -13.64 -6.81
CA ASP A 106 -11.63 -13.11 -5.53
C ASP A 106 -10.41 -12.79 -4.66
N ALA A 107 -10.21 -11.49 -4.41
CA ALA A 107 -9.12 -10.97 -3.57
C ALA A 107 -9.48 -10.90 -2.08
N GLY A 108 -10.69 -11.36 -1.70
CA GLY A 108 -11.26 -11.21 -0.38
C GLY A 108 -11.90 -9.84 -0.19
N VAL A 109 -12.22 -9.50 1.05
CA VAL A 109 -12.78 -8.19 1.40
C VAL A 109 -11.70 -7.25 1.96
N LEU A 110 -11.88 -5.95 1.75
CA LEU A 110 -10.95 -4.94 2.25
C LEU A 110 -10.79 -4.99 3.78
N GLU A 111 -11.87 -5.29 4.50
CA GLU A 111 -11.91 -5.32 5.96
C GLU A 111 -10.91 -6.32 6.56
N ASP A 112 -10.60 -7.41 5.86
CA ASP A 112 -9.62 -8.42 6.29
C ASP A 112 -8.18 -7.86 6.40
N TRP A 113 -7.94 -6.67 5.86
CA TRP A 113 -6.65 -5.99 5.92
C TRP A 113 -6.51 -5.06 7.13
N ARG A 114 -7.59 -4.72 7.82
CA ARG A 114 -7.56 -3.77 8.96
C ARG A 114 -6.53 -4.19 10.00
N THR A 115 -6.54 -5.45 10.45
CA THR A 115 -5.61 -5.93 11.47
C THR A 115 -4.14 -5.84 11.03
N VAL A 116 -3.84 -6.04 9.74
CA VAL A 116 -2.47 -5.89 9.23
C VAL A 116 -2.05 -4.43 9.22
N LEU A 117 -2.94 -3.52 8.83
CA LEU A 117 -2.70 -2.08 8.87
C LEU A 117 -2.48 -1.59 10.30
N GLU A 118 -3.29 -2.04 11.26
CA GLU A 118 -3.14 -1.75 12.69
C GLU A 118 -1.81 -2.26 13.23
N LEU A 119 -1.40 -3.47 12.85
CA LEU A 119 -0.13 -4.04 13.26
C LEU A 119 1.07 -3.21 12.76
N LEU A 120 1.05 -2.78 11.49
CA LEU A 120 2.10 -1.94 10.92
C LEU A 120 2.10 -0.54 11.54
N ALA A 121 0.92 0.05 11.74
CA ALA A 121 0.77 1.36 12.39
C ALA A 121 1.31 1.37 13.83
N ALA A 122 0.94 0.36 14.62
CA ALA A 122 1.44 0.21 15.98
C ALA A 122 2.96 -0.02 16.01
N ARG A 123 3.51 -0.78 15.05
CA ARG A 123 4.95 -0.98 14.92
C ARG A 123 5.67 0.33 14.59
N ASN A 124 5.17 1.11 13.64
CA ASN A 124 5.77 2.38 13.26
C ASN A 124 5.73 3.40 14.40
N SER A 125 4.60 3.49 15.10
CA SER A 125 4.46 4.37 16.28
C SER A 125 5.48 4.05 17.38
N ARG A 126 5.76 2.77 17.64
CA ARG A 126 6.79 2.37 18.61
C ARG A 126 8.19 2.75 18.15
N LEU A 127 8.49 2.64 16.86
CA LEU A 127 9.78 3.04 16.30
C LEU A 127 9.98 4.56 16.38
N GLY A 128 8.96 5.36 16.10
CA GLY A 128 9.04 6.82 16.25
C GLY A 128 9.11 7.33 17.70
N ALA A 129 8.84 6.47 18.69
CA ALA A 129 8.95 6.82 20.12
C ALA A 129 10.32 6.50 20.72
N VAL A 130 11.20 5.80 19.99
CA VAL A 130 12.55 5.42 20.45
C VAL A 130 13.67 6.27 19.83
N ASP A 131 13.32 7.20 18.94
CA ASP A 131 14.19 8.25 18.38
C ASP A 131 14.03 9.57 19.15
#